data_AF-A0A1J8QB09-F1
#
_entry.id   AF-A0A1J8QB09-F1
#
_cell.length_a   1.000
_cell.length_b   1.000
_cell.length_c   1.000
_cell.angle_alpha   90.00
_cell.angle_beta   90.00
_cell.angle_gamma   90.00
#
_symmetry.space_group_name_H-M   'P 1'
#
loop_
_entity.id
_entity.type
_entity.pdbx_description
1 polymer ?
#
loop_
_entity_poly.entity_id
_entity_poly.type
_entity_poly.pdbx_seq_one_letter_code
_entity_poly.pdbx_strand_id
1 'polypeptide(L)'
;MVVKWSIPFLDPQASKDPNVPRALIILNQPFGATLLKTLWAACEWHCCADGGANRLHDALSITSSGSDLRSLFLPDMVKGDLDSLREDVKLYYTSQSVPVIHDTDQDSTDLMKCVQALEEKERITGREFETVILGGLSGRLDQTVHTLSYLHKLRKTRKRVYTVTDDNVAWVLDEGEHLIHINHDVLGQTCGLLPVGVDSTILTTTGLRWNLEQTKSSFDGLVSTSNHLVPGQDVMIKTSKPIWWCAELRLVYSRTYVLVVTQLHTAVMSKPEITVLYFAAASTATGLTEESITLPASQYSLSSLGDLLVSLHPDVGLDKILQSSQWSVNAKMVENIGEVTLKGGEEIAIICPVSGG
;
A
#
# COMPACT_ATOMS: atom_id res chain seq x y z
N MET A 1 20.65 -18.24 16.57
CA MET A 1 19.65 -18.92 15.71
C MET A 1 19.08 -17.86 14.79
N VAL A 2 19.04 -18.11 13.48
CA VAL A 2 18.54 -17.14 12.49
C VAL A 2 17.04 -17.36 12.29
N VAL A 3 16.23 -16.32 12.49
CA VAL A 3 14.77 -16.37 12.27
C VAL A 3 14.49 -16.06 10.80
N LYS A 4 13.86 -17.00 10.09
CA LYS A 4 13.52 -16.83 8.67
C LYS A 4 12.18 -16.12 8.50
N TRP A 5 12.02 -15.27 7.50
CA TRP A 5 10.79 -14.57 7.16
C TRP A 5 10.48 -14.72 5.68
N SER A 6 9.21 -14.80 5.35
CA SER A 6 8.70 -14.83 3.98
C SER A 6 7.24 -14.41 4.00
N ILE A 7 6.74 -13.88 2.88
CA ILE A 7 5.38 -13.33 2.76
C ILE A 7 4.57 -14.04 1.66
N PRO A 8 4.44 -15.38 1.69
CA PRO A 8 3.74 -16.12 0.64
C PRO A 8 2.25 -15.73 0.53
N PHE A 9 1.67 -15.16 1.58
CA PHE A 9 0.28 -14.68 1.59
C PHE A 9 0.03 -13.45 0.69
N LEU A 10 1.10 -12.80 0.21
CA LEU A 10 1.02 -11.71 -0.77
C LEU A 10 1.25 -12.16 -2.21
N ASP A 11 1.62 -13.42 -2.43
CA ASP A 11 1.80 -13.98 -3.77
C ASP A 11 0.52 -14.72 -4.21
N PRO A 12 -0.23 -14.21 -5.20
CA PRO A 12 -1.45 -14.88 -5.68
C PRO A 12 -1.20 -16.26 -6.30
N GLN A 13 0.05 -16.57 -6.68
CA GLN A 13 0.43 -17.87 -7.24
C GLN A 13 0.91 -18.86 -6.17
N ALA A 14 1.16 -18.40 -4.94
CA ALA A 14 1.61 -19.28 -3.88
C ALA A 14 0.49 -20.23 -3.42
N SER A 15 0.82 -21.51 -3.33
CA SER A 15 -0.06 -22.49 -2.70
C SER A 15 -0.19 -22.20 -1.21
N LYS A 16 -1.40 -22.27 -0.65
CA LYS A 16 -1.60 -22.26 0.80
C LYS A 16 -0.84 -23.41 1.44
N ASP A 17 -0.01 -23.11 2.44
CA ASP A 17 0.49 -24.12 3.35
C ASP A 17 -0.61 -24.46 4.36
N PRO A 18 -1.17 -25.69 4.34
CA PRO A 18 -2.25 -26.07 5.25
C PRO A 18 -1.82 -26.09 6.73
N ASN A 19 -0.51 -26.08 7.01
CA ASN A 19 0.04 -26.09 8.37
C ASN A 19 0.21 -24.68 8.95
N VAL A 20 0.03 -23.62 8.15
CA VAL A 20 0.23 -22.24 8.55
C VAL A 20 -1.09 -21.48 8.40
N PRO A 21 -2.02 -21.60 9.37
CA PRO A 21 -3.27 -20.87 9.31
C PRO A 21 -3.02 -19.37 9.43
N ARG A 22 -3.82 -18.58 8.72
CA ARG A 22 -3.70 -17.12 8.70
C ARG A 22 -5.02 -16.44 8.97
N ALA A 23 -4.95 -15.34 9.70
CA ALA A 23 -6.07 -14.49 10.05
C ALA A 23 -5.91 -13.12 9.40
N LEU A 24 -6.96 -12.62 8.75
CA LEU A 24 -7.03 -11.27 8.22
C LEU A 24 -7.85 -10.39 9.16
N ILE A 25 -7.26 -9.30 9.66
CA ILE A 25 -7.96 -8.25 10.40
C ILE A 25 -8.03 -7.01 9.51
N ILE A 26 -9.24 -6.54 9.20
CA ILE A 26 -9.48 -5.41 8.31
C ILE A 26 -9.80 -4.16 9.13
N LEU A 27 -8.97 -3.12 9.00
CA LEU A 27 -9.13 -1.86 9.72
C LEU A 27 -9.92 -0.83 8.89
N ASN A 28 -10.36 0.25 9.54
CA ASN A 28 -11.12 1.34 8.92
C ASN A 28 -10.23 2.29 8.10
N GLN A 29 -9.54 1.78 7.08
CA GLN A 29 -8.74 2.56 6.13
C GLN A 29 -9.02 2.13 4.69
N PRO A 30 -8.86 3.04 3.70
CA PRO A 30 -8.96 2.67 2.29
C PRO A 30 -7.93 1.59 1.91
N PHE A 31 -8.33 0.65 1.06
CA PHE A 31 -7.45 -0.32 0.42
C PHE A 31 -8.01 -0.74 -0.95
N GLY A 32 -7.14 -1.22 -1.83
CA GLY A 32 -7.48 -1.70 -3.17
C GLY A 32 -8.15 -3.07 -3.16
N ALA A 33 -9.11 -3.28 -4.07
CA ALA A 33 -9.81 -4.55 -4.22
C ALA A 33 -8.89 -5.72 -4.61
N THR A 34 -7.80 -5.45 -5.34
CA THR A 34 -6.79 -6.47 -5.69
C THR A 34 -6.08 -7.00 -4.45
N LEU A 35 -5.58 -6.11 -3.60
CA LEU A 35 -4.91 -6.50 -2.36
C LEU A 35 -5.87 -7.24 -1.44
N LEU A 36 -7.11 -6.72 -1.26
CA LEU A 36 -8.15 -7.39 -0.49
C LEU A 36 -8.33 -8.84 -0.96
N LYS A 37 -8.51 -9.08 -2.26
CA LYS A 37 -8.74 -10.43 -2.81
C LYS A 37 -7.56 -11.37 -2.56
N THR A 38 -6.34 -10.88 -2.73
CA THR A 38 -5.11 -11.66 -2.46
C THR A 38 -5.04 -12.07 -0.98
N LEU A 39 -5.17 -11.11 -0.07
CA LEU A 39 -5.10 -11.37 1.38
C LEU A 39 -6.27 -12.23 1.86
N TRP A 40 -7.47 -11.96 1.36
CA TRP A 40 -8.67 -12.73 1.67
C TRP A 40 -8.47 -14.19 1.29
N ALA A 41 -8.04 -14.42 0.05
CA ALA A 41 -7.76 -15.75 -0.44
C ALA A 41 -6.68 -16.42 0.41
N ALA A 42 -5.64 -15.71 0.86
CA ALA A 42 -4.56 -16.31 1.66
C ALA A 42 -4.91 -16.61 3.13
N CYS A 43 -6.03 -16.09 3.65
CA CYS A 43 -6.43 -16.24 5.05
C CYS A 43 -7.60 -17.22 5.24
N GLU A 44 -7.64 -17.89 6.40
CA GLU A 44 -8.69 -18.84 6.81
C GLU A 44 -9.77 -18.17 7.68
N TRP A 45 -9.43 -17.07 8.36
CA TRP A 45 -10.33 -16.36 9.24
C TRP A 45 -10.24 -14.86 8.98
N HIS A 46 -11.39 -14.18 8.94
CA HIS A 46 -11.49 -12.77 8.57
C HIS A 46 -12.31 -12.01 9.61
N CYS A 47 -11.76 -10.93 10.16
CA CYS A 47 -12.43 -10.09 11.14
C CYS A 47 -12.35 -8.63 10.73
N CYS A 48 -13.48 -7.94 10.74
CA CYS A 48 -13.52 -6.50 10.52
C CYS A 48 -13.52 -5.76 11.86
N ALA A 49 -12.58 -4.83 12.03
CA ALA A 49 -12.51 -3.94 13.17
C ALA A 49 -13.45 -2.74 12.93
N ASP A 50 -14.63 -2.80 13.54
CA ASP A 50 -15.67 -1.77 13.44
C ASP A 50 -15.88 -1.25 11.99
N GLY A 51 -15.47 0.00 11.71
CA GLY A 51 -15.59 0.63 10.40
C GLY A 51 -14.78 -0.03 9.28
N GLY A 52 -13.89 -0.98 9.59
CA GLY A 52 -13.28 -1.86 8.59
C GLY A 52 -14.31 -2.66 7.79
N ALA A 53 -15.48 -2.95 8.37
CA ALA A 53 -16.57 -3.60 7.67
C ALA A 53 -17.18 -2.71 6.58
N ASN A 54 -17.21 -1.38 6.79
CA ASN A 54 -17.60 -0.42 5.76
C ASN A 54 -16.64 -0.49 4.57
N ARG A 55 -15.33 -0.53 4.84
CA ARG A 55 -14.29 -0.60 3.81
C ARG A 55 -14.41 -1.87 2.98
N LEU A 56 -14.60 -3.01 3.64
CA LEU A 56 -14.84 -4.29 2.98
C LEU A 56 -16.10 -4.24 2.10
N HIS A 57 -17.19 -3.72 2.65
CA HIS A 57 -18.47 -3.62 1.95
C HIS A 57 -18.38 -2.74 0.70
N ASP A 58 -17.76 -1.57 0.83
CA ASP A 58 -17.70 -0.57 -0.24
C ASP A 58 -16.74 -1.02 -1.36
N ALA A 59 -15.61 -1.64 -1.02
CA ALA A 59 -14.63 -2.16 -1.97
C ALA A 59 -15.18 -3.28 -2.88
N LEU A 60 -16.31 -3.89 -2.50
CA LEU A 60 -16.95 -5.01 -3.19
C LEU A 60 -18.33 -4.68 -3.76
N SER A 61 -18.81 -3.46 -3.49
CA SER A 61 -20.00 -2.90 -4.13
C SER A 61 -19.78 -2.78 -5.64
N ILE A 62 -20.88 -2.69 -6.40
CA ILE A 62 -20.96 -2.81 -7.88
C ILE A 62 -19.65 -2.35 -8.55
N THR A 63 -18.84 -3.33 -8.90
CA THR A 63 -17.55 -3.11 -9.58
C THR A 63 -17.80 -2.56 -10.97
N SER A 64 -16.78 -2.00 -11.63
CA SER A 64 -16.89 -1.53 -13.03
C SER A 64 -17.36 -2.62 -14.01
N SER A 65 -17.29 -3.90 -13.63
CA SER A 65 -17.84 -5.06 -14.34
C SER A 65 -19.32 -5.36 -14.06
N GLY A 66 -20.02 -4.54 -13.25
CA GLY A 66 -21.44 -4.68 -12.94
C GLY A 66 -21.80 -5.77 -11.92
N SER A 67 -20.82 -6.51 -11.40
CA SER A 67 -21.02 -7.59 -10.42
C SER A 67 -20.84 -7.08 -9.00
N ASP A 68 -21.82 -7.35 -8.14
CA ASP A 68 -21.73 -7.23 -6.69
C ASP A 68 -21.05 -8.48 -6.12
N LEU A 69 -19.92 -8.29 -5.45
CA LEU A 69 -19.11 -9.39 -4.90
C LEU A 69 -19.30 -9.56 -3.39
N ARG A 70 -20.09 -8.71 -2.73
CA ARG A 70 -20.16 -8.67 -1.25
C ARG A 70 -20.58 -10.01 -0.64
N SER A 71 -21.42 -10.80 -1.31
CA SER A 71 -21.86 -12.10 -0.81
C SER A 71 -20.78 -13.19 -0.84
N LEU A 72 -19.69 -12.98 -1.58
CA LEU A 72 -18.55 -13.90 -1.67
C LEU A 72 -17.46 -13.61 -0.63
N PHE A 73 -17.54 -12.47 0.06
CA PHE A 73 -16.53 -12.01 1.01
C PHE A 73 -17.20 -11.63 2.33
N LEU A 74 -17.83 -12.61 2.97
CA LEU A 74 -18.43 -12.45 4.29
C LEU A 74 -17.36 -12.69 5.36
N PRO A 75 -17.07 -11.72 6.24
CA PRO A 75 -16.11 -11.94 7.31
C PRO A 75 -16.70 -12.90 8.34
N ASP A 76 -15.86 -13.61 9.07
CA ASP A 76 -16.31 -14.45 10.18
C ASP A 76 -16.94 -13.63 11.31
N MET A 77 -16.59 -12.34 11.40
CA MET A 77 -17.09 -11.43 12.43
C MET A 77 -16.82 -9.96 12.09
N VAL A 78 -17.69 -9.08 12.58
CA VAL A 78 -17.43 -7.65 12.76
C VAL A 78 -17.38 -7.37 14.26
N LYS A 79 -16.32 -6.74 14.77
CA LYS A 79 -16.16 -6.47 16.20
C LYS A 79 -15.54 -5.10 16.44
N GLY A 80 -16.06 -4.40 17.46
CA GLY A 80 -15.59 -3.10 17.91
C GLY A 80 -16.62 -2.44 18.82
N ASP A 81 -16.43 -1.17 19.17
CA ASP A 81 -17.47 -0.37 19.82
C ASP A 81 -18.64 0.02 18.89
N LEU A 82 -18.48 -0.23 17.58
CA LEU A 82 -19.48 0.00 16.55
C LEU A 82 -19.85 1.47 16.35
N ASP A 83 -18.94 2.40 16.69
CA ASP A 83 -19.16 3.83 16.54
C ASP A 83 -18.95 4.33 15.10
N SER A 84 -18.17 3.58 14.31
CA SER A 84 -17.83 3.89 12.94
C SER A 84 -18.60 3.03 11.93
N LEU A 85 -19.11 1.86 12.33
CA LEU A 85 -19.92 0.98 11.49
C LEU A 85 -21.22 1.67 11.07
N ARG A 86 -21.45 1.77 9.76
CA ARG A 86 -22.70 2.35 9.26
C ARG A 86 -23.86 1.37 9.43
N GLU A 87 -25.05 1.91 9.67
CA GLU A 87 -26.26 1.10 9.90
C GLU A 87 -26.64 0.23 8.69
N ASP A 88 -26.47 0.73 7.45
CA ASP A 88 -26.73 -0.05 6.24
C ASP A 88 -25.80 -1.27 6.13
N VAL A 89 -24.53 -1.09 6.47
CA VAL A 89 -23.49 -2.14 6.45
C VAL A 89 -23.72 -3.15 7.57
N LYS A 90 -24.09 -2.67 8.77
CA LYS A 90 -24.46 -3.50 9.91
C LYS A 90 -25.65 -4.41 9.57
N LEU A 91 -26.71 -3.83 9.01
CA LEU A 91 -27.90 -4.58 8.57
C LEU A 91 -27.56 -5.60 7.49
N TYR A 92 -26.72 -5.23 6.53
CA TYR A 92 -26.24 -6.14 5.48
C TYR A 92 -25.55 -7.36 6.09
N TYR A 93 -24.49 -7.19 6.88
CA TYR A 93 -23.75 -8.32 7.44
C TYR A 93 -24.59 -9.16 8.42
N THR A 94 -25.46 -8.51 9.21
CA THR A 94 -26.42 -9.23 10.08
C THR A 94 -27.37 -10.10 9.25
N SER A 95 -27.88 -9.60 8.12
CA SER A 95 -28.75 -10.36 7.21
C SER A 95 -28.05 -11.56 6.57
N GLN A 96 -26.72 -11.51 6.44
CA GLN A 96 -25.87 -12.60 5.95
C GLN A 96 -25.42 -13.55 7.07
N SER A 97 -25.98 -13.43 8.28
CA SER A 97 -25.62 -14.24 9.46
C SER A 97 -24.17 -14.06 9.93
N VAL A 98 -23.53 -12.94 9.59
CA VAL A 98 -22.22 -12.56 10.15
C VAL A 98 -22.42 -12.02 11.57
N PRO A 99 -21.73 -12.54 12.59
CA PRO A 99 -21.74 -11.99 13.94
C PRO A 99 -21.24 -10.54 13.96
N VAL A 100 -22.08 -9.61 14.39
CA VAL A 100 -21.70 -8.21 14.66
C VAL A 100 -21.68 -8.01 16.18
N ILE A 101 -20.49 -7.99 16.77
CA ILE A 101 -20.28 -7.99 18.22
C ILE A 101 -19.90 -6.59 18.69
N HIS A 102 -20.81 -5.99 19.46
CA HIS A 102 -20.54 -4.74 20.18
C HIS A 102 -19.67 -5.03 21.41
N ASP A 103 -18.54 -4.36 21.49
CA ASP A 103 -17.60 -4.42 22.62
C ASP A 103 -17.53 -3.06 23.31
N THR A 104 -18.04 -3.01 24.54
CA THR A 104 -18.18 -1.79 25.32
C THR A 104 -16.88 -1.29 25.96
N ASP A 105 -15.78 -2.05 25.87
CA ASP A 105 -14.49 -1.63 26.41
C ASP A 105 -13.99 -0.36 25.70
N GLN A 106 -13.65 0.66 26.47
CA GLN A 106 -13.16 1.96 25.99
C GLN A 106 -11.64 2.10 26.19
N ASP A 107 -11.01 1.19 26.92
CA ASP A 107 -9.56 1.20 27.16
C ASP A 107 -8.77 0.46 26.06
N SER A 108 -9.47 -0.25 25.16
CA SER A 108 -8.88 -0.95 24.02
C SER A 108 -9.44 -0.47 22.68
N THR A 109 -8.55 -0.39 21.68
CA THR A 109 -8.93 -0.07 20.30
C THR A 109 -9.56 -1.27 19.58
N ASP A 110 -10.28 -1.06 18.47
CA ASP A 110 -10.90 -2.15 17.71
C ASP A 110 -9.90 -3.18 17.16
N LEU A 111 -8.67 -2.75 16.84
CA LEU A 111 -7.60 -3.68 16.48
C LEU A 111 -7.29 -4.65 17.64
N MET A 112 -7.18 -4.14 18.87
CA MET A 112 -6.93 -4.97 20.06
C MET A 112 -8.10 -5.93 20.31
N LYS A 113 -9.34 -5.44 20.21
CA LYS A 113 -10.55 -6.25 20.34
C LYS A 113 -10.60 -7.39 19.31
N CYS A 114 -10.18 -7.15 18.08
CA CYS A 114 -10.10 -8.18 17.03
C CYS A 114 -8.99 -9.20 17.29
N VAL A 115 -7.81 -8.76 17.76
CA VAL A 115 -6.71 -9.67 18.13
C VAL A 115 -7.11 -10.55 19.31
N GLN A 116 -7.78 -9.99 20.33
CA GLN A 116 -8.29 -10.78 21.46
C GLN A 116 -9.29 -11.86 21.01
N ALA A 117 -10.15 -11.54 20.03
CA ALA A 117 -11.09 -12.52 19.50
C ALA A 117 -10.38 -13.62 18.68
N LEU A 118 -9.29 -13.28 17.98
CA LEU A 118 -8.41 -14.27 17.37
C LEU A 118 -7.76 -15.15 18.44
N GLU A 119 -7.18 -14.58 19.49
CA GLU A 119 -6.55 -15.32 20.60
C GLU A 119 -7.53 -16.30 21.28
N GLU A 120 -8.79 -15.89 21.45
CA GLU A 120 -9.84 -16.78 21.97
C GLU A 120 -10.12 -17.95 21.01
N LYS A 121 -10.18 -17.69 19.71
CA LYS A 121 -10.30 -18.76 18.69
C LYS A 121 -9.10 -19.70 18.73
N GLU A 122 -7.89 -19.18 18.88
CA GLU A 122 -6.66 -19.99 19.00
C GLU A 122 -6.71 -20.86 20.26
N ARG A 123 -7.19 -20.33 21.38
CA ARG A 123 -7.36 -21.08 22.64
C ARG A 123 -8.37 -22.22 22.49
N ILE A 124 -9.47 -21.99 21.77
CA ILE A 124 -10.51 -23.02 21.52
C ILE A 124 -10.00 -24.09 20.55
N THR A 125 -9.29 -23.69 19.49
CA THR A 125 -8.88 -24.60 18.40
C THR A 125 -7.52 -25.25 18.63
N GLY A 126 -6.69 -24.71 19.51
CA GLY A 126 -5.29 -25.12 19.71
C GLY A 126 -4.36 -24.79 18.53
N ARG A 127 -4.81 -23.99 17.55
CA ARG A 127 -4.03 -23.58 16.37
C ARG A 127 -3.67 -22.10 16.49
N GLU A 128 -2.38 -21.77 16.43
CA GLU A 128 -1.89 -20.38 16.36
C GLU A 128 -1.88 -19.90 14.90
N PHE A 129 -2.39 -18.70 14.64
CA PHE A 129 -2.52 -18.09 13.33
C PHE A 129 -1.43 -17.04 13.10
N GLU A 130 -0.86 -16.99 11.88
CA GLU A 130 -0.17 -15.78 11.44
C GLU A 130 -1.21 -14.66 11.26
N THR A 131 -0.95 -13.50 11.83
CA THR A 131 -1.90 -12.37 11.77
C THR A 131 -1.49 -11.41 10.67
N VAL A 132 -2.40 -11.15 9.73
CA VAL A 132 -2.26 -10.14 8.68
C VAL A 132 -3.27 -9.04 8.95
N ILE A 133 -2.80 -7.81 9.08
CA ILE A 133 -3.62 -6.63 9.33
C ILE A 133 -3.65 -5.81 8.06
N LEU A 134 -4.84 -5.60 7.50
CA LEU A 134 -5.05 -4.76 6.32
C LEU A 134 -5.40 -3.34 6.76
N GLY A 135 -4.53 -2.40 6.42
CA GLY A 135 -4.52 -1.02 6.92
C GLY A 135 -3.70 -0.85 8.20
N GLY A 136 -3.86 0.32 8.83
CA GLY A 136 -3.22 0.71 10.09
C GLY A 136 -1.94 1.53 9.92
N LEU A 137 -1.48 1.79 8.69
CA LEU A 137 -0.27 2.56 8.41
C LEU A 137 -0.52 3.90 7.69
N SER A 138 -1.77 4.25 7.39
CA SER A 138 -2.13 5.53 6.75
C SER A 138 -3.21 6.27 7.56
N GLY A 139 -3.72 7.39 7.06
CA GLY A 139 -4.81 8.13 7.71
C GLY A 139 -4.39 8.87 8.99
N ARG A 140 -5.17 8.70 10.06
CA ARG A 140 -4.97 9.37 11.36
C ARG A 140 -3.64 8.96 12.00
N LEU A 141 -2.74 9.92 12.21
CA LEU A 141 -1.40 9.67 12.75
C LEU A 141 -1.43 8.95 14.11
N ASP A 142 -2.34 9.33 15.01
CA ASP A 142 -2.48 8.71 16.33
C ASP A 142 -2.83 7.22 16.22
N GLN A 143 -3.68 6.85 15.26
CA GLN A 143 -4.04 5.45 14.97
C GLN A 143 -2.89 4.68 14.31
N THR A 144 -2.12 5.33 13.42
CA THR A 144 -0.90 4.74 12.85
C THR A 144 0.13 4.45 13.93
N VAL A 145 0.40 5.42 14.80
CA VAL A 145 1.34 5.25 15.93
C VAL A 145 0.84 4.19 16.91
N HIS A 146 -0.47 4.11 17.15
CA HIS A 146 -1.06 3.05 17.96
C HIS A 146 -0.84 1.67 17.34
N THR A 147 -1.07 1.52 16.03
CA THR A 147 -0.80 0.27 15.30
C THR A 147 0.67 -0.13 15.45
N LEU A 148 1.61 0.80 15.22
CA LEU A 148 3.04 0.54 15.43
C LEU A 148 3.35 0.14 16.90
N SER A 149 2.77 0.84 17.87
CA SER A 149 2.94 0.52 19.29
C SER A 149 2.43 -0.87 19.64
N TYR A 150 1.26 -1.24 19.12
CA TYR A 150 0.63 -2.51 19.43
C TYR A 150 1.33 -3.68 18.76
N LEU A 151 1.69 -3.58 17.47
CA LEU A 151 2.47 -4.62 16.78
C LEU A 151 3.85 -4.81 17.42
N HIS A 152 4.48 -3.71 17.85
CA HIS A 152 5.68 -3.79 18.65
C HIS A 152 5.42 -4.64 19.91
N LYS A 153 4.36 -4.42 20.68
CA LYS A 153 4.02 -5.28 21.84
C LYS A 153 3.74 -6.74 21.45
N LEU A 154 2.94 -6.97 20.40
CA LEU A 154 2.53 -8.30 19.96
C LEU A 154 3.70 -9.18 19.53
N ARG A 155 4.82 -8.61 19.06
CA ARG A 155 6.03 -9.40 18.70
C ARG A 155 6.50 -10.33 19.83
N LYS A 156 6.19 -10.01 21.09
CA LYS A 156 6.61 -10.79 22.27
C LYS A 156 5.73 -11.99 22.52
N THR A 157 4.48 -11.97 22.07
CA THR A 157 3.47 -12.99 22.35
C THR A 157 3.06 -13.76 21.11
N ARG A 158 3.20 -13.17 19.93
CA ARG A 158 2.82 -13.76 18.64
C ARG A 158 4.05 -13.93 17.76
N LYS A 159 4.15 -15.07 17.08
CA LYS A 159 5.30 -15.37 16.21
C LYS A 159 5.35 -14.50 14.96
N ARG A 160 4.18 -14.21 14.36
CA ARG A 160 4.06 -13.57 13.05
C ARG A 160 2.86 -12.62 13.01
N VAL A 161 3.18 -11.33 12.94
CA VAL A 161 2.17 -10.27 12.77
C VAL A 161 2.68 -9.31 11.71
N TYR A 162 1.88 -9.12 10.68
CA TYR A 162 2.17 -8.25 9.55
C TYR A 162 1.09 -7.18 9.45
N THR A 163 1.48 -5.97 9.09
CA THR A 163 0.54 -4.94 8.61
C THR A 163 0.84 -4.67 7.14
N VAL A 164 -0.23 -4.48 6.37
CA VAL A 164 -0.20 -4.39 4.92
C VAL A 164 -1.13 -3.26 4.47
N THR A 165 -0.63 -2.39 3.60
CA THR A 165 -1.43 -1.45 2.81
C THR A 165 -1.20 -1.73 1.33
N ASP A 166 -1.84 -0.98 0.42
CA ASP A 166 -1.54 -1.11 -1.01
C ASP A 166 -0.08 -0.79 -1.35
N ASP A 167 0.56 0.06 -0.56
CA ASP A 167 1.90 0.56 -0.84
C ASP A 167 3.00 -0.25 -0.16
N ASN A 168 2.73 -0.87 1.00
CA ASN A 168 3.78 -1.49 1.79
C ASN A 168 3.31 -2.65 2.67
N VAL A 169 4.27 -3.52 3.01
CA VAL A 169 4.17 -4.51 4.06
C VAL A 169 5.22 -4.22 5.13
N ALA A 170 4.83 -4.32 6.40
CA ALA A 170 5.73 -4.10 7.52
C ALA A 170 5.49 -5.07 8.67
N TRP A 171 6.55 -5.35 9.42
CA TRP A 171 6.51 -6.13 10.66
C TRP A 171 7.72 -5.81 11.55
N VAL A 172 7.68 -6.31 12.79
CA VAL A 172 8.76 -6.08 13.76
C VAL A 172 9.70 -7.29 13.78
N LEU A 173 10.99 -7.03 13.64
CA LEU A 173 12.06 -7.97 13.92
C LEU A 173 12.47 -7.78 15.39
N ASP A 174 12.54 -8.86 16.16
CA ASP A 174 13.01 -8.79 17.56
C ASP A 174 14.55 -8.74 17.63
N GLU A 175 15.13 -8.78 18.81
CA GLU A 175 16.59 -8.88 18.94
C GLU A 175 17.13 -10.19 18.35
N GLY A 176 18.20 -10.11 17.56
CA GLY A 176 18.87 -11.28 17.00
C GLY A 176 19.18 -11.16 15.51
N GLU A 177 19.18 -12.31 14.82
CA GLU A 177 19.52 -12.43 13.40
C GLU A 177 18.31 -12.93 12.62
N HIS A 178 18.05 -12.28 11.49
CA HIS A 178 16.89 -12.52 10.64
C HIS A 178 17.31 -12.69 9.19
N LEU A 179 16.67 -13.64 8.50
CA LEU A 179 16.79 -13.82 7.06
C LEU A 179 15.42 -13.61 6.43
N ILE A 180 15.29 -12.60 5.59
CA ILE A 180 14.04 -12.26 4.89
C ILE A 180 14.17 -12.72 3.43
N HIS A 181 13.31 -13.65 3.04
CA HIS A 181 13.22 -14.09 1.66
C HIS A 181 12.54 -13.03 0.81
N ILE A 182 13.22 -12.58 -0.26
CA ILE A 182 12.73 -11.49 -1.11
C ILE A 182 12.12 -12.06 -2.39
N ASN A 183 10.80 -11.93 -2.52
CA ASN A 183 10.10 -12.18 -3.76
C ASN A 183 9.83 -10.85 -4.49
N HIS A 184 10.64 -10.55 -5.51
CA HIS A 184 10.47 -9.35 -6.31
C HIS A 184 9.23 -9.39 -7.22
N ASP A 185 8.54 -10.52 -7.44
CA ASP A 185 7.24 -10.48 -8.13
C ASP A 185 6.17 -9.77 -7.29
N VAL A 186 6.37 -9.72 -5.96
CA VAL A 186 5.47 -9.10 -4.98
C VAL A 186 6.02 -7.79 -4.45
N LEU A 187 7.32 -7.72 -4.16
CA LEU A 187 7.95 -6.55 -3.53
C LEU A 187 8.49 -5.56 -4.57
N GLY A 188 8.30 -4.28 -4.26
CA GLY A 188 8.94 -3.15 -4.92
C GLY A 188 10.44 -3.11 -4.68
N GLN A 189 11.08 -2.03 -5.08
CA GLN A 189 12.52 -1.87 -4.84
C GLN A 189 12.79 -1.36 -3.43
N THR A 190 11.91 -0.50 -2.91
CA THR A 190 12.19 0.31 -1.71
C THR A 190 11.90 -0.46 -0.43
N CYS A 191 12.76 -0.29 0.58
CA CYS A 191 12.56 -0.84 1.92
C CYS A 191 13.17 0.07 2.99
N GLY A 192 12.89 -0.24 4.26
CA GLY A 192 13.42 0.51 5.39
C GLY A 192 13.55 -0.29 6.68
N LEU A 193 14.42 0.23 7.56
CA LEU A 193 14.65 -0.23 8.93
C LEU A 193 14.42 0.94 9.90
N LEU A 194 13.35 0.87 10.68
CA LEU A 194 12.87 1.98 11.51
C LEU A 194 13.04 1.66 13.01
N PRO A 195 13.84 2.43 13.77
CA PRO A 195 14.09 2.23 15.20
C PRO A 195 12.96 2.82 16.06
N VAL A 196 11.72 2.41 15.77
CA VAL A 196 10.53 2.86 16.50
C VAL A 196 10.25 1.94 17.69
N GLY A 197 10.07 2.54 18.87
CA GLY A 197 9.80 1.84 20.13
C GLY A 197 11.03 1.47 20.96
N VAL A 198 12.22 1.92 20.55
CA VAL A 198 13.49 1.72 21.27
C VAL A 198 14.34 2.99 21.21
N ASP A 199 15.19 3.24 22.21
CA ASP A 199 16.09 4.41 22.18
C ASP A 199 17.11 4.32 21.04
N SER A 200 17.67 3.12 20.83
CA SER A 200 18.60 2.81 19.73
C SER A 200 18.84 1.31 19.61
N THR A 201 19.30 0.87 18.44
CA THR A 201 19.77 -0.49 18.14
C THR A 201 21.08 -0.45 17.33
N ILE A 202 21.85 -1.54 17.35
CA ILE A 202 23.01 -1.75 16.47
C ILE A 202 22.60 -2.69 15.33
N LEU A 203 22.78 -2.24 14.09
CA LEU A 203 22.40 -2.96 12.87
C LEU A 203 23.64 -3.50 12.13
N THR A 204 23.51 -4.71 11.59
CA THR A 204 24.40 -5.23 10.55
C THR A 204 23.54 -5.92 9.50
N THR A 205 23.72 -5.58 8.22
CA THR A 205 22.84 -6.05 7.15
C THR A 205 23.62 -6.55 5.94
N THR A 206 23.04 -7.49 5.20
CA THR A 206 23.48 -7.89 3.85
C THR A 206 22.26 -8.06 2.95
N GLY A 207 22.45 -8.01 1.63
CA GLY A 207 21.35 -8.11 0.65
C GLY A 207 20.65 -6.78 0.33
N LEU A 208 21.06 -5.68 0.97
CA LEU A 208 20.56 -4.33 0.69
C LEU A 208 21.57 -3.54 -0.16
N ARG A 209 21.09 -2.50 -0.88
CA ARG A 209 21.95 -1.60 -1.63
C ARG A 209 22.88 -0.80 -0.71
N TRP A 210 22.35 -0.33 0.41
CA TRP A 210 23.11 0.34 1.45
C TRP A 210 23.14 -0.55 2.69
N ASN A 211 24.07 -1.51 2.70
CA ASN A 211 24.30 -2.36 3.86
C ASN A 211 24.94 -1.59 5.01
N LEU A 212 24.65 -2.03 6.24
CA LEU A 212 25.16 -1.46 7.48
C LEU A 212 26.12 -2.46 8.13
N GLU A 213 27.16 -1.97 8.79
CA GLU A 213 28.12 -2.78 9.54
C GLU A 213 28.26 -2.17 10.94
N GLN A 214 27.85 -2.92 11.97
CA GLN A 214 27.85 -2.49 13.37
C GLN A 214 27.38 -1.03 13.61
N THR A 215 26.35 -0.61 12.88
CA THR A 215 25.93 0.79 12.81
C THR A 215 24.81 1.08 13.80
N LYS A 216 24.96 2.12 14.62
CA LYS A 216 23.89 2.56 15.53
C LYS A 216 22.74 3.22 14.74
N SER A 217 21.51 2.77 14.99
CA SER A 217 20.27 3.32 14.47
C SER A 217 19.38 3.79 15.62
N SER A 218 18.79 4.98 15.49
CA SER A 218 17.91 5.62 16.47
C SER A 218 17.02 6.65 15.79
N PHE A 219 15.90 7.01 16.42
CA PHE A 219 15.00 8.03 15.87
C PHE A 219 15.69 9.40 15.72
N ASP A 220 16.58 9.76 16.66
CA ASP A 220 17.39 10.99 16.62
C ASP A 220 18.66 10.88 15.76
N GLY A 221 18.86 9.73 15.08
CA GLY A 221 20.10 9.44 14.38
C GLY A 221 19.84 8.79 13.02
N LEU A 222 20.57 7.73 12.72
CA LEU A 222 20.37 7.00 11.47
C LEU A 222 19.05 6.22 11.53
N VAL A 223 18.15 6.55 10.61
CA VAL A 223 17.02 5.72 10.21
C VAL A 223 17.27 5.28 8.78
N SER A 224 17.26 3.96 8.49
CA SER A 224 17.46 3.49 7.12
C SER A 224 16.13 3.60 6.38
N THR A 225 15.87 4.75 5.78
CA THR A 225 14.76 4.97 4.85
C THR A 225 15.26 4.98 3.41
N SER A 226 14.38 4.65 2.47
CA SER A 226 14.69 4.60 1.04
C SER A 226 15.89 3.70 0.70
N ASN A 227 16.07 2.61 1.46
CA ASN A 227 17.05 1.57 1.13
C ASN A 227 16.47 0.69 0.02
N HIS A 228 17.31 -0.04 -0.72
CA HIS A 228 16.84 -0.85 -1.84
C HIS A 228 17.16 -2.33 -1.64
N LEU A 229 16.17 -3.16 -1.99
CA LEU A 229 16.32 -4.60 -2.15
C LEU A 229 17.16 -4.90 -3.39
N VAL A 230 18.22 -5.71 -3.24
CA VAL A 230 19.07 -6.11 -4.37
C VAL A 230 18.47 -7.32 -5.10
N PRO A 231 18.23 -7.24 -6.43
CA PRO A 231 17.65 -8.36 -7.17
C PRO A 231 18.40 -9.68 -7.00
N GLY A 232 17.65 -10.76 -6.75
CA GLY A 232 18.18 -12.11 -6.58
C GLY A 232 18.87 -12.36 -5.24
N GLN A 233 18.77 -11.45 -4.28
CA GLN A 233 19.33 -11.61 -2.94
C GLN A 233 18.25 -11.59 -1.87
N ASP A 234 18.38 -12.50 -0.91
CA ASP A 234 17.66 -12.41 0.36
C ASP A 234 18.36 -11.41 1.29
N VAL A 235 17.61 -10.82 2.20
CA VAL A 235 18.12 -9.81 3.13
C VAL A 235 18.43 -10.46 4.47
N MET A 236 19.66 -10.32 4.95
CA MET A 236 20.02 -10.66 6.33
C MET A 236 20.11 -9.40 7.17
N ILE A 237 19.45 -9.40 8.32
CA ILE A 237 19.47 -8.31 9.29
C ILE A 237 19.83 -8.88 10.67
N LYS A 238 20.89 -8.34 11.26
CA LYS A 238 21.21 -8.51 12.68
C LYS A 238 20.90 -7.22 13.41
N THR A 239 20.18 -7.31 14.52
CA THR A 239 19.78 -6.16 15.33
C THR A 239 19.95 -6.46 16.82
N SER A 240 20.47 -5.51 17.60
CA SER A 240 20.68 -5.67 19.05
C SER A 240 19.45 -5.33 19.91
N LYS A 241 18.43 -4.73 19.31
CA LYS A 241 17.12 -4.43 19.90
C LYS A 241 16.06 -4.50 18.78
N PRO A 242 14.75 -4.59 19.10
CA PRO A 242 13.73 -4.68 18.07
C PRO A 242 13.77 -3.53 17.06
N ILE A 243 13.49 -3.84 15.80
CA ILE A 243 13.50 -2.90 14.67
C ILE A 243 12.29 -3.17 13.78
N TRP A 244 11.66 -2.12 13.27
CA TRP A 244 10.65 -2.26 12.24
C TRP A 244 11.29 -2.49 10.88
N TRP A 245 10.86 -3.53 10.19
CA TRP A 245 11.13 -3.75 8.78
C TRP A 245 9.91 -3.33 7.96
N CYS A 246 10.12 -2.56 6.90
CA CYS A 246 9.10 -2.29 5.89
C CYS A 246 9.66 -2.47 4.49
N ALA A 247 8.81 -2.91 3.57
CA ALA A 247 9.12 -3.00 2.15
C ALA A 247 7.92 -2.51 1.34
N GLU A 248 8.22 -1.79 0.28
CA GLU A 248 7.25 -1.37 -0.73
C GLU A 248 6.65 -2.61 -1.41
N LEU A 249 5.35 -2.60 -1.66
CA LEU A 249 4.69 -3.58 -2.52
C LEU A 249 4.81 -3.13 -3.97
N ARG A 250 5.04 -4.09 -4.87
CA ARG A 250 4.98 -3.82 -6.30
C ARG A 250 3.52 -3.60 -6.67
N LEU A 251 3.23 -2.48 -7.34
CA LEU A 251 1.92 -2.24 -7.93
C LEU A 251 1.61 -3.37 -8.93
N VAL A 252 0.66 -4.22 -8.56
CA VAL A 252 0.17 -5.28 -9.45
C VAL A 252 -0.85 -4.64 -10.39
N TYR A 253 -0.39 -4.09 -11.51
CA TYR A 253 -1.26 -4.01 -12.68
C TYR A 253 -1.62 -5.45 -13.04
N SER A 254 -2.87 -5.85 -12.76
CA SER A 254 -3.34 -7.23 -12.82
C SER A 254 -2.78 -7.98 -14.05
N ARG A 255 -1.97 -9.02 -13.81
CA ARG A 255 -1.44 -9.91 -14.87
C ARG A 255 -2.55 -10.60 -15.68
N THR A 256 -3.78 -10.65 -15.17
CA THR A 256 -4.97 -11.11 -15.90
C THR A 256 -5.29 -10.20 -17.09
N TYR A 257 -5.00 -8.90 -17.00
CA TYR A 257 -5.07 -7.99 -18.15
C TYR A 257 -3.98 -8.32 -19.19
N VAL A 258 -2.79 -8.76 -18.76
CA VAL A 258 -1.65 -9.04 -19.66
C VAL A 258 -1.80 -10.39 -20.39
N LEU A 259 -2.35 -11.42 -19.75
CA LEU A 259 -2.50 -12.76 -20.33
C LEU A 259 -3.74 -12.89 -21.25
N VAL A 260 -4.84 -12.20 -20.96
CA VAL A 260 -6.02 -12.18 -21.85
C VAL A 260 -5.75 -11.31 -23.08
N VAL A 261 -4.95 -10.24 -22.95
CA VAL A 261 -4.58 -9.37 -24.08
C VAL A 261 -3.54 -10.01 -25.02
N THR A 262 -2.68 -10.90 -24.51
CA THR A 262 -1.68 -11.59 -25.35
C THR A 262 -2.26 -12.70 -26.25
N GLN A 263 -3.47 -13.20 -25.96
CA GLN A 263 -4.15 -14.18 -26.82
C GLN A 263 -5.26 -13.59 -27.71
N LEU A 264 -5.70 -12.35 -27.48
CA LEU A 264 -6.79 -11.73 -28.24
C LEU A 264 -6.42 -10.49 -29.07
N HIS A 265 -5.18 -9.98 -29.01
CA HIS A 265 -4.78 -8.85 -29.86
C HIS A 265 -3.61 -9.19 -30.78
N THR A 266 -3.94 -9.82 -31.90
CA THR A 266 -3.56 -9.18 -33.16
C THR A 266 -4.23 -7.80 -33.20
N ALA A 267 -3.41 -6.76 -32.98
CA ALA A 267 -3.62 -5.34 -33.33
C ALA A 267 -4.61 -4.48 -32.51
N VAL A 268 -4.25 -4.05 -31.29
CA VAL A 268 -4.49 -2.67 -30.79
C VAL A 268 -3.37 -2.32 -29.81
N MET A 269 -2.55 -1.32 -30.15
CA MET A 269 -1.54 -0.74 -29.25
C MET A 269 -2.26 0.09 -28.18
N SER A 270 -2.05 -0.19 -26.88
CA SER A 270 -2.46 0.73 -25.81
C SER A 270 -1.70 2.04 -25.98
N LYS A 271 -2.44 3.16 -26.02
CA LYS A 271 -1.86 4.49 -26.15
C LYS A 271 -1.08 4.84 -24.87
N PRO A 272 0.12 5.44 -24.97
CA PRO A 272 0.90 5.75 -23.78
C PRO A 272 0.25 6.85 -22.93
N GLU A 273 0.43 6.78 -21.61
CA GLU A 273 -0.09 7.74 -20.64
C GLU A 273 1.03 8.47 -19.92
N ILE A 274 0.81 9.73 -19.55
CA ILE A 274 1.75 10.59 -18.81
C ILE A 274 1.03 11.22 -17.61
N THR A 275 1.78 11.67 -16.61
CA THR A 275 1.23 12.47 -15.51
C THR A 275 1.61 13.93 -15.72
N VAL A 276 0.63 14.83 -15.68
CA VAL A 276 0.85 16.29 -15.75
C VAL A 276 0.61 16.91 -14.38
N LEU A 277 1.58 17.65 -13.88
CA LEU A 277 1.54 18.38 -12.63
C LEU A 277 1.29 19.87 -12.90
N TYR A 278 0.26 20.41 -12.27
CA TYR A 278 -0.14 21.81 -12.42
C TYR A 278 0.28 22.61 -11.18
N PHE A 279 1.00 23.71 -11.39
CA PHE A 279 1.42 24.61 -10.33
C PHE A 279 0.87 26.03 -10.53
N ALA A 280 0.74 26.78 -9.43
CA ALA A 280 0.40 28.21 -9.42
C ALA A 280 -0.80 28.55 -10.35
N ALA A 281 -0.59 29.44 -11.33
CA ALA A 281 -1.64 29.88 -12.25
C ALA A 281 -2.27 28.72 -13.04
N ALA A 282 -1.48 27.70 -13.43
CA ALA A 282 -1.99 26.54 -14.15
C ALA A 282 -2.91 25.68 -13.26
N SER A 283 -2.57 25.52 -11.98
CA SER A 283 -3.43 24.83 -11.00
C SER A 283 -4.71 25.61 -10.71
N THR A 284 -4.61 26.94 -10.59
CA THR A 284 -5.79 27.80 -10.37
C THR A 284 -6.73 27.79 -11.57
N ALA A 285 -6.20 27.75 -12.80
CA ALA A 285 -7.00 27.70 -14.02
C ALA A 285 -7.72 26.36 -14.19
N THR A 286 -7.02 25.24 -13.98
CA THR A 286 -7.59 23.89 -14.17
C THR A 286 -8.39 23.40 -12.97
N GLY A 287 -8.15 23.95 -11.78
CA GLY A 287 -8.68 23.41 -10.51
C GLY A 287 -8.02 22.10 -10.09
N LEU A 288 -6.95 21.67 -10.76
CA LEU A 288 -6.24 20.41 -10.54
C LEU A 288 -4.82 20.69 -10.04
N THR A 289 -4.26 19.74 -9.30
CA THR A 289 -2.83 19.72 -8.94
C THR A 289 -2.06 18.71 -9.78
N GLU A 290 -2.74 17.67 -10.26
CA GLU A 290 -2.20 16.64 -11.15
C GLU A 290 -3.31 16.00 -12.00
N GLU A 291 -2.93 15.39 -13.13
CA GLU A 291 -3.84 14.66 -14.01
C GLU A 291 -3.06 13.60 -14.82
N SER A 292 -3.65 12.43 -15.06
CA SER A 292 -3.11 11.43 -15.99
C SER A 292 -3.72 11.62 -17.39
N ILE A 293 -2.88 11.72 -18.41
CA ILE A 293 -3.27 12.05 -19.78
C ILE A 293 -2.79 10.96 -20.75
N THR A 294 -3.73 10.40 -21.51
CA THR A 294 -3.43 9.50 -22.61
C THR A 294 -2.96 10.28 -23.84
N LEU A 295 -1.74 10.00 -24.30
CA LEU A 295 -1.16 10.63 -25.48
C LEU A 295 -1.84 10.11 -26.77
N PRO A 296 -2.05 10.97 -27.77
CA PRO A 296 -2.65 10.57 -29.05
C PRO A 296 -1.82 9.53 -29.84
N ALA A 297 -0.50 9.49 -29.60
CA ALA A 297 0.46 8.64 -30.32
C ALA A 297 1.53 8.06 -29.38
N SER A 298 2.19 6.98 -29.82
CA SER A 298 3.27 6.29 -29.07
C SER A 298 4.54 7.13 -28.87
N GLN A 299 4.72 8.14 -29.71
CA GLN A 299 5.75 9.16 -29.62
C GLN A 299 5.05 10.50 -29.84
N TYR A 300 5.01 11.33 -28.81
CA TYR A 300 4.30 12.60 -28.83
C TYR A 300 5.26 13.73 -28.47
N SER A 301 5.28 14.79 -29.27
CA SER A 301 6.16 15.92 -28.99
C SER A 301 5.67 16.69 -27.77
N LEU A 302 6.57 17.06 -26.86
CA LEU A 302 6.24 17.94 -25.75
C LEU A 302 5.71 19.30 -26.26
N SER A 303 6.21 19.79 -27.40
CA SER A 303 5.70 21.02 -28.03
C SER A 303 4.21 20.95 -28.40
N SER A 304 3.67 19.75 -28.64
CA SER A 304 2.26 19.53 -28.99
C SER A 304 1.41 19.17 -27.78
N LEU A 305 2.02 19.03 -26.59
CA LEU A 305 1.29 18.76 -25.35
C LEU A 305 0.46 19.97 -24.92
N GLY A 306 0.96 21.18 -25.11
CA GLY A 306 0.21 22.39 -24.75
C GLY A 306 -1.16 22.49 -25.42
N ASP A 307 -1.24 22.25 -26.73
CA ASP A 307 -2.50 22.25 -27.47
C ASP A 307 -3.45 21.16 -26.99
N LEU A 308 -2.91 19.98 -26.64
CA LEU A 308 -3.69 18.89 -26.07
C LEU A 308 -4.29 19.29 -24.72
N LEU A 309 -3.51 19.89 -23.82
CA LEU A 309 -3.98 20.36 -22.53
C LEU A 309 -5.08 21.43 -22.66
N VAL A 310 -4.92 22.37 -23.58
CA VAL A 310 -5.94 23.39 -23.87
C VAL A 310 -7.23 22.74 -24.39
N SER A 311 -7.12 21.68 -25.19
CA SER A 311 -8.30 20.95 -25.67
C SER A 311 -9.03 20.16 -24.57
N LEU A 312 -8.31 19.69 -23.55
CA LEU A 312 -8.87 18.97 -22.40
C LEU A 312 -9.50 19.91 -21.38
N HIS A 313 -8.95 21.12 -21.25
CA HIS A 313 -9.41 22.17 -20.32
C HIS A 313 -9.84 23.43 -21.10
N PRO A 314 -10.96 23.38 -21.85
CA PRO A 314 -11.42 24.53 -22.63
C PRO A 314 -11.87 25.69 -21.74
N ASP A 315 -11.71 26.92 -22.23
CA ASP A 315 -12.22 28.16 -21.63
C ASP A 315 -11.67 28.56 -20.25
N VAL A 316 -10.61 27.91 -19.76
CA VAL A 316 -9.98 28.26 -18.46
C VAL A 316 -8.78 29.21 -18.57
N GLY A 317 -8.42 29.64 -19.78
CA GLY A 317 -7.27 30.54 -20.02
C GLY A 317 -5.90 29.87 -19.91
N LEU A 318 -5.85 28.54 -19.99
CA LEU A 318 -4.62 27.74 -19.91
C LEU A 318 -3.64 28.06 -21.05
N ASP A 319 -4.15 28.40 -22.24
CA ASP A 319 -3.39 28.81 -23.41
C ASP A 319 -2.41 29.96 -23.12
N LYS A 320 -2.89 31.01 -22.43
CA LYS A 320 -2.09 32.17 -22.05
C LYS A 320 -1.04 31.84 -21.00
N ILE A 321 -1.38 30.95 -20.07
CA ILE A 321 -0.48 30.52 -19.00
C ILE A 321 0.68 29.73 -19.58
N LEU A 322 0.38 28.77 -20.47
CA LEU A 322 1.39 27.92 -21.12
C LEU A 322 2.39 28.70 -21.96
N GLN A 323 1.98 29.79 -22.63
CA GLN A 323 2.89 30.65 -23.42
C GLN A 323 4.01 31.28 -22.59
N SER A 324 3.77 31.50 -21.30
CA SER A 324 4.74 32.11 -20.38
C SER A 324 5.43 31.10 -19.46
N SER A 325 5.00 29.84 -19.51
CA SER A 325 5.48 28.78 -18.61
C SER A 325 6.68 28.04 -19.19
N GLN A 326 7.53 27.54 -18.29
CA GLN A 326 8.56 26.56 -18.60
C GLN A 326 8.04 25.14 -18.32
N TRP A 327 8.75 24.14 -18.83
CA TRP A 327 8.38 22.73 -18.67
C TRP A 327 9.48 21.97 -17.97
N SER A 328 9.10 21.00 -17.15
CA SER A 328 10.00 20.01 -16.57
C SER A 328 9.47 18.62 -16.88
N VAL A 329 10.37 17.68 -17.20
CA VAL A 329 10.05 16.28 -17.44
C VAL A 329 10.90 15.42 -16.52
N ASN A 330 10.26 14.60 -15.69
CA ASN A 330 10.89 13.77 -14.65
C ASN A 330 11.86 14.59 -13.76
N ALA A 331 11.34 15.70 -13.22
CA ALA A 331 12.05 16.66 -12.37
C ALA A 331 13.29 17.35 -13.01
N LYS A 332 13.39 17.37 -14.36
CA LYS A 332 14.43 18.10 -15.10
C LYS A 332 13.81 19.17 -15.99
N MET A 333 14.27 20.41 -15.83
CA MET A 333 13.86 21.53 -16.69
C MET A 333 14.22 21.26 -18.15
N VAL A 334 13.30 21.57 -19.05
CA VAL A 334 13.45 21.42 -20.48
C VAL A 334 13.83 22.77 -21.09
N GLU A 335 15.00 22.85 -21.71
CA GLU A 335 15.47 24.06 -22.39
C GLU A 335 14.85 24.22 -23.79
N ASN A 336 14.71 23.12 -24.53
CA ASN A 336 14.12 23.11 -25.87
C ASN A 336 12.99 22.06 -25.96
N ILE A 337 11.74 22.52 -25.89
CA ILE A 337 10.55 21.65 -25.93
C ILE A 337 10.39 20.90 -27.27
N GLY A 338 10.99 21.40 -28.37
CA GLY A 338 10.89 20.77 -29.69
C GLY A 338 11.73 19.50 -29.84
N GLU A 339 12.68 19.26 -28.93
CA GLU A 339 13.57 18.08 -28.95
C GLU A 339 13.09 16.95 -28.02
N VAL A 340 12.05 17.20 -27.22
CA VAL A 340 11.55 16.24 -26.24
C VAL A 340 10.39 15.44 -26.81
N THR A 341 10.58 14.12 -26.87
CA THR A 341 9.54 13.16 -27.28
C THR A 341 9.08 12.34 -26.09
N LEU A 342 7.80 12.42 -25.80
CA LEU A 342 7.09 11.69 -24.74
C LEU A 342 6.69 10.30 -25.26
N LYS A 343 6.88 9.28 -24.43
CA LYS A 343 6.66 7.86 -24.77
C LYS A 343 5.72 7.15 -23.81
N GLY A 344 5.28 7.82 -22.75
CA GLY A 344 4.47 7.27 -21.68
C GLY A 344 5.28 6.97 -20.42
N GLY A 345 4.67 7.20 -19.27
CA GLY A 345 5.23 7.04 -17.93
C GLY A 345 5.97 8.27 -17.42
N GLU A 346 6.14 9.32 -18.24
CA GLU A 346 6.78 10.55 -17.80
C GLU A 346 5.87 11.39 -16.89
N GLU A 347 6.49 12.03 -15.90
CA GLU A 347 5.89 13.09 -15.09
C GLU A 347 6.31 14.45 -15.65
N ILE A 348 5.34 15.31 -15.94
CA ILE A 348 5.54 16.57 -16.65
C ILE A 348 4.98 17.71 -15.79
N ALA A 349 5.83 18.65 -15.39
CA ALA A 349 5.42 19.80 -14.61
C ALA A 349 5.37 21.09 -15.45
N ILE A 350 4.28 21.84 -15.30
CA ILE A 350 4.13 23.19 -15.86
C ILE A 350 4.64 24.21 -14.85
N ILE A 351 5.77 24.82 -15.16
CA ILE A 351 6.46 25.78 -14.29
C ILE A 351 6.08 27.19 -14.71
N CYS A 352 5.03 27.72 -14.09
CA CYS A 352 4.59 29.10 -14.32
C CYS A 352 5.67 30.09 -13.83
N PRO A 353 5.85 31.24 -14.51
CA PRO A 353 6.78 32.27 -14.06
C PRO A 353 6.31 32.82 -12.71
N VAL A 354 7.21 32.89 -11.74
CA VAL A 354 6.92 33.54 -10.47
C VAL A 354 6.83 35.05 -10.68
N SER A 355 5.66 35.64 -10.46
CA SER A 355 5.57 37.09 -10.28
C SER A 355 6.34 37.41 -9.00
N GLY A 356 7.47 38.10 -9.13
CA GLY A 356 8.28 38.52 -7.98
C GLY A 356 7.42 39.23 -6.95
N GLY A 357 7.40 38.67 -5.74
CA GLY A 357 7.08 39.40 -4.50
C GLY A 357 8.37 39.94 -3.90
#